data_AF-A0A2M7RV63-F1
#
_entry.id   AF-A0A2M7RV63-F1
#
_cell.length_a   1.000
_cell.length_b   1.000
_cell.length_c   1.000
_cell.angle_alpha   90.00
_cell.angle_beta   90.00
_cell.angle_gamma   90.00
#
_symmetry.space_group_name_H-M   'P 1'
#
loop_
_entity.id
_entity.type
_entity.pdbx_description
1 polymer ?
#
loop_
_entity_poly.entity_id
_entity_poly.type
_entity_poly.pdbx_seq_one_letter_code
_entity_poly.pdbx_strand_id
1 'polypeptide(L)'
;MTDTANNIYGFKDGANLTTEYLYDANGNMKTDANKNITAIQYNYLNLPTQVTINGQNILYVYDATGVKLRKTLNTTTTDYANGFI
;
A
#
# COMPACT_ATOMS: atom_id res chain seq x y z
N MET A 1 -29.75 13.02 -3.82
CA MET A 1 -29.38 12.87 -2.40
C MET A 1 -27.87 12.97 -2.32
N THR A 2 -27.35 14.12 -1.91
CA THR A 2 -25.96 14.23 -1.46
C THR A 2 -25.94 13.73 -0.03
N ASP A 3 -25.32 12.58 0.18
CA ASP A 3 -25.14 12.03 1.53
C ASP A 3 -24.07 12.85 2.24
N THR A 4 -24.53 13.79 3.07
CA THR A 4 -23.70 14.61 3.96
C THR A 4 -23.66 13.97 5.36
N ALA A 5 -23.64 12.64 5.46
CA ALA A 5 -23.41 11.94 6.72
C ALA A 5 -21.92 11.58 6.87
N ASN A 6 -21.12 12.49 7.43
CA ASN A 6 -19.88 12.13 8.13
C ASN A 6 -18.82 11.35 7.30
N ASN A 7 -18.56 11.81 6.06
CA ASN A 7 -17.68 11.24 5.03
C ASN A 7 -16.15 11.27 5.35
N ILE A 8 -15.76 11.11 6.60
CA ILE A 8 -14.33 11.10 7.00
C ILE A 8 -13.78 9.70 7.28
N TYR A 9 -14.65 8.72 7.55
CA TYR A 9 -14.25 7.33 7.85
C TYR A 9 -14.69 6.30 6.79
N GLY A 10 -15.53 6.71 5.83
CA GLY A 10 -15.97 5.86 4.71
C GLY A 10 -14.91 5.74 3.61
N PHE A 11 -15.19 4.91 2.60
CA PHE A 11 -14.41 4.89 1.37
C PHE A 11 -14.38 6.29 0.76
N LYS A 12 -13.18 6.80 0.52
CA LYS A 12 -12.98 8.09 -0.15
C LYS A 12 -12.74 7.82 -1.62
N ASP A 13 -13.77 8.13 -2.40
CA ASP A 13 -13.69 8.12 -3.86
C ASP A 13 -12.87 9.35 -4.30
N GLY A 14 -11.58 9.09 -4.57
CA GLY A 14 -10.57 10.10 -4.84
C GLY A 14 -10.24 10.25 -6.33
N ALA A 15 -10.72 9.33 -7.15
CA ALA A 15 -10.63 9.34 -8.59
C ALA A 15 -12.05 9.22 -9.19
N ASN A 16 -12.18 9.49 -10.48
CA ASN A 16 -13.42 9.22 -11.21
C ASN A 16 -13.02 8.71 -12.59
N LEU A 17 -12.49 7.48 -12.60
CA LEU A 17 -11.96 6.81 -13.78
C LEU A 17 -12.73 5.52 -14.05
N THR A 18 -12.80 5.11 -15.32
CA THR A 18 -13.41 3.82 -15.70
C THR A 18 -12.70 2.63 -15.05
N THR A 19 -11.39 2.75 -14.82
CA THR A 19 -10.58 1.72 -14.16
C THR A 19 -9.68 2.38 -13.12
N GLU A 20 -9.95 2.09 -11.85
CA GLU A 20 -9.24 2.70 -10.71
C GLU A 20 -8.31 1.71 -10.00
N TYR A 21 -8.58 0.42 -10.17
CA TYR A 21 -7.80 -0.67 -9.59
C TYR A 21 -7.27 -1.56 -10.69
N LEU A 22 -5.96 -1.82 -10.65
CA LEU A 22 -5.33 -2.82 -11.50
C LEU A 22 -4.72 -3.89 -10.63
N TYR A 23 -4.69 -5.12 -11.13
CA TYR A 23 -4.13 -6.27 -10.44
C TYR A 23 -3.13 -7.01 -11.34
N ASP A 24 -2.20 -7.72 -10.74
CA ASP A 24 -1.35 -8.69 -11.44
C ASP A 24 -2.09 -10.03 -11.62
N ALA A 25 -1.45 -10.98 -12.32
CA ALA A 25 -2.02 -12.30 -12.58
C ALA A 25 -2.21 -13.16 -11.32
N ASN A 26 -1.51 -12.84 -10.22
CA ASN A 26 -1.65 -13.50 -8.94
C ASN A 26 -2.77 -12.88 -8.08
N GLY A 27 -3.43 -11.82 -8.58
CA GLY A 27 -4.48 -11.10 -7.87
C GLY A 27 -3.96 -10.04 -6.91
N ASN A 28 -2.66 -9.70 -6.94
CA ASN A 28 -2.13 -8.61 -6.13
C ASN A 28 -2.43 -7.26 -6.77
N MET A 29 -2.71 -6.25 -5.96
CA MET A 29 -2.97 -4.89 -6.42
C MET A 29 -1.72 -4.26 -7.03
N LYS A 30 -1.81 -3.73 -8.25
CA LYS A 30 -0.74 -2.95 -8.88
C LYS A 30 -0.92 -1.45 -8.70
N THR A 31 -2.16 -0.97 -8.77
CA THR A 31 -2.51 0.45 -8.70
C THR A 31 -3.85 0.65 -7.99
N ASP A 32 -3.98 1.80 -7.34
CA ASP A 32 -5.22 2.30 -6.72
C ASP A 32 -5.27 3.81 -6.95
N ALA A 33 -6.08 4.24 -7.91
CA ALA A 33 -6.22 5.64 -8.29
C ALA A 33 -6.84 6.49 -7.16
N ASN A 34 -7.75 5.91 -6.37
CA ASN A 34 -8.39 6.57 -5.22
C ASN A 34 -7.39 6.93 -4.12
N LYS A 35 -6.27 6.19 -4.03
CA LYS A 35 -5.19 6.44 -3.08
C LYS A 35 -3.93 7.02 -3.73
N ASN A 36 -3.96 7.34 -5.02
CA ASN A 36 -2.79 7.76 -5.80
C ASN A 36 -1.62 6.76 -5.74
N ILE A 37 -1.92 5.47 -5.65
CA ILE A 37 -0.93 4.40 -5.74
C ILE A 37 -0.71 4.07 -7.21
N THR A 38 0.50 4.35 -7.70
CA THR A 38 0.85 4.18 -9.12
C THR A 38 1.63 2.90 -9.41
N ALA A 39 2.22 2.28 -8.37
CA ALA A 39 2.89 0.99 -8.50
C ALA A 39 3.00 0.30 -7.13
N ILE A 40 2.91 -1.03 -7.15
CA ILE A 40 3.32 -1.88 -6.04
C ILE A 40 4.19 -3.02 -6.59
N GLN A 41 5.34 -3.24 -5.95
CA GLN A 41 6.20 -4.39 -6.20
C GLN A 41 6.05 -5.41 -5.09
N TYR A 42 6.16 -6.69 -5.43
CA TYR A 42 5.91 -7.81 -4.54
C TYR A 42 7.09 -8.78 -4.49
N ASN A 43 7.26 -9.47 -3.36
CA ASN A 43 8.13 -10.63 -3.26
C ASN A 43 7.40 -11.93 -3.65
N TYR A 44 8.12 -13.06 -3.58
CA TYR A 44 7.59 -14.40 -3.89
C TYR A 44 6.48 -14.88 -2.93
N LEU A 45 6.28 -14.22 -1.78
CA LEU A 45 5.20 -14.47 -0.84
C LEU A 45 3.98 -13.58 -1.09
N ASN A 46 3.94 -12.85 -2.21
CA ASN A 46 2.92 -11.85 -2.51
C ASN A 46 2.84 -10.71 -1.46
N LEU A 47 3.95 -10.40 -0.80
CA LEU A 47 4.03 -9.28 0.15
C LEU A 47 4.62 -8.02 -0.53
N PRO A 48 4.04 -6.82 -0.32
CA PRO A 48 4.55 -5.59 -0.93
C PRO A 48 5.96 -5.24 -0.43
N THR A 49 6.92 -5.11 -1.33
CA THR A 49 8.30 -4.68 -1.03
C THR A 49 8.53 -3.20 -1.33
N GLN A 50 7.79 -2.65 -2.30
CA GLN A 50 7.76 -1.21 -2.60
C GLN A 50 6.34 -0.79 -2.95
N VAL A 51 5.90 0.33 -2.38
CA VAL A 51 4.64 1.01 -2.75
C VAL A 51 4.99 2.43 -3.18
N THR A 52 4.63 2.79 -4.42
CA THR A 52 4.75 4.16 -4.93
C THR A 52 3.41 4.87 -4.79
N ILE A 53 3.37 5.87 -3.91
CA ILE A 53 2.17 6.64 -3.58
C ILE A 53 2.48 8.13 -3.62
N ASN A 54 1.68 8.93 -4.34
CA ASN A 54 1.94 10.38 -4.53
C ASN A 54 3.39 10.69 -4.97
N GLY A 55 3.98 9.83 -5.82
CA GLY A 55 5.36 9.97 -6.28
C GLY A 55 6.43 9.69 -5.20
N GLN A 56 6.05 9.16 -4.03
CA GLN A 56 6.95 8.77 -2.95
C GLN A 56 6.99 7.25 -2.83
N ASN A 57 8.14 6.70 -2.45
CA ASN A 57 8.32 5.27 -2.26
C ASN A 57 8.31 4.92 -0.77
N ILE A 58 7.48 3.93 -0.43
CA ILE A 58 7.53 3.22 0.84
C ILE A 58 8.16 1.87 0.57
N LEU A 59 9.27 1.57 1.26
CA LEU A 59 10.00 0.31 1.15
C LEU A 59 9.71 -0.56 2.37
N TYR A 60 9.61 -1.87 2.15
CA TYR A 60 9.42 -2.85 3.21
C TYR A 60 10.44 -3.98 3.11
N VAL A 61 10.95 -4.41 4.26
CA VAL A 61 11.79 -5.60 4.40
C VAL A 61 11.05 -6.59 5.29
N TYR A 62 11.08 -7.86 4.89
CA TYR A 62 10.49 -8.96 5.62
C TYR A 62 11.53 -10.02 5.89
N ASP A 63 11.34 -10.80 6.95
CA ASP A 63 12.05 -12.07 7.10
C ASP A 63 11.52 -13.13 6.12
N ALA A 64 12.16 -14.30 6.12
CA ALA A 64 11.80 -15.41 5.24
C ALA A 64 10.41 -16.01 5.53
N THR A 65 9.85 -15.75 6.72
CA THR A 65 8.49 -16.20 7.10
C THR A 65 7.41 -15.18 6.74
N GLY A 66 7.80 -13.99 6.27
CA GLY A 66 6.90 -12.91 5.88
C GLY A 66 6.64 -11.90 7.00
N VAL A 67 7.34 -11.95 8.13
CA VAL A 67 7.21 -10.94 9.18
C VAL A 67 7.95 -9.67 8.77
N LYS A 68 7.28 -8.53 8.89
CA LYS A 68 7.84 -7.23 8.54
C LYS A 68 8.90 -6.82 9.55
N LEU A 69 10.12 -6.60 9.06
CA LEU A 69 11.26 -6.17 9.86
C LEU A 69 11.50 -4.66 9.76
N ARG A 70 11.18 -4.06 8.62
CA ARG A 70 11.46 -2.64 8.36
C ARG A 70 10.42 -2.00 7.46
N LYS A 71 10.14 -0.73 7.73
CA LYS A 71 9.47 0.21 6.82
C LYS A 71 10.36 1.44 6.65
N THR A 72 10.59 1.86 5.42
CA THR A 72 11.28 3.12 5.13
C THR A 72 10.39 3.99 4.24
N LEU A 73 10.10 5.20 4.69
CA LEU A 73 9.44 6.25 3.92
C LEU A 73 10.42 7.42 3.82
N ASN A 74 10.90 7.70 2.60
CA ASN A 74 11.96 8.68 2.36
C ASN A 74 13.20 8.40 3.24
N THR A 75 13.52 9.30 4.16
CA THR A 75 14.65 9.15 5.11
C THR A 75 14.22 8.57 6.45
N THR A 76 12.92 8.41 6.70
CA THR A 76 12.40 7.87 7.96
C THR A 76 12.31 6.36 7.89
N THR A 77 13.07 5.68 8.75
CA THR A 77 13.03 4.23 8.91
C THR A 77 12.40 3.87 10.24
N THR A 78 11.50 2.90 10.22
CA THR A 78 10.93 2.24 11.40
C THR A 78 11.31 0.78 11.34
N ASP A 79 12.11 0.36 12.31
CA ASP A 79 12.45 -1.04 12.53
C ASP A 79 11.44 -1.68 13.49
N TYR A 80 11.04 -2.90 13.16
CA TYR A 80 10.17 -3.71 13.99
C TYR A 80 11.04 -4.77 14.66
N ALA A 81 11.22 -4.64 15.97
CA ALA A 81 11.76 -5.74 16.76
C ALA A 81 10.67 -6.81 16.81
N ASN A 82 10.93 -7.94 16.14
CA ASN A 82 10.11 -9.15 16.29
C ASN A 82 9.91 -9.37 17.80
N GLY A 83 8.65 -9.37 18.24
CA GLY A 83 8.23 -9.09 19.61
C GLY A 83 9.26 -9.42 20.67
N PHE A 84 9.64 -8.43 21.49
CA PHE A 84 10.37 -8.65 22.73
C PHE A 84 9.73 -9.83 23.47
N ILE A 85 10.45 -10.94 23.57
CA ILE A 85 10.18 -12.05 24.49
C ILE A 85 10.83 -11.73 25.83
#